data_AF-A0A645JUQ8-F1
#
_entry.id   AF-A0A645JUQ8-F1
#
_cell.length_a   1.000
_cell.length_b   1.000
_cell.length_c   1.000
_cell.angle_alpha   90.00
_cell.angle_beta   90.00
_cell.angle_gamma   90.00
#
_symmetry.space_group_name_H-M   'P 1'
#
loop_
_entity.id
_entity.type
_entity.pdbx_description
1 polymer ?
#
loop_
_entity_poly.entity_id
_entity_poly.type
_entity_poly.pdbx_seq_one_letter_code
_entity_poly.pdbx_strand_id
1 'polypeptide(L)'
;MMNDLKSGYLVGTKPSAQFVAEGIGGVVGAVVAVVALLVLKNAYGNFGTEQLPAPQAAAVSSMVKGIGHVPAFVAGAAIGFILYLLRIPAATLGLGVYLPVSISAIMGTGALTLMAVRKIGGKKALAAIDDKTGLIASGFLGGEGITGVVLAIIAMFG
;
A
#
# COMPACT_ATOMS: atom_id res chain seq x y z
N MET A 1 -4.04 -11.54 -7.33
CA MET A 1 -4.60 -12.88 -7.04
C MET A 1 -5.06 -13.61 -8.30
N MET A 2 -6.15 -13.23 -8.99
CA MET A 2 -6.55 -13.93 -10.23
C MET A 2 -5.53 -13.82 -11.37
N ASN A 3 -4.76 -12.72 -11.42
CA ASN A 3 -3.68 -12.56 -12.39
C ASN A 3 -2.47 -13.47 -12.09
N ASP A 4 -2.27 -13.82 -10.81
CA ASP A 4 -1.15 -14.65 -10.36
C ASP A 4 -1.40 -16.12 -10.66
N LEU A 5 -2.63 -16.61 -10.46
CA LEU A 5 -3.04 -17.95 -10.86
C LEU A 5 -2.96 -18.14 -12.38
N LYS A 6 -3.32 -17.11 -13.16
CA LYS A 6 -3.20 -17.13 -14.62
C LYS A 6 -1.74 -17.12 -15.05
N SER A 7 -0.90 -16.28 -14.43
CA SER A 7 0.55 -16.25 -14.69
C SER A 7 1.20 -17.59 -14.35
N GLY A 8 0.90 -18.15 -13.18
CA GLY A 8 1.41 -19.46 -12.76
C GLY A 8 0.99 -20.58 -13.70
N TYR A 9 -0.26 -20.60 -14.15
CA TYR A 9 -0.72 -21.54 -15.17
C TYR A 9 0.07 -21.42 -16.48
N LEU A 10 0.35 -20.19 -16.95
CA LEU A 10 1.12 -19.94 -18.18
C LEU A 10 2.58 -20.40 -18.07
N VAL A 11 3.14 -20.48 -16.86
CA VAL A 11 4.51 -20.94 -16.58
C VAL A 11 4.53 -22.43 -16.16
N GLY A 12 3.38 -23.13 -16.24
CA GLY A 12 3.28 -24.58 -16.02
C GLY A 12 2.95 -25.02 -14.58
N THR A 13 2.64 -24.08 -13.69
CA THR A 13 2.23 -24.38 -12.31
C THR A 13 0.76 -24.83 -12.27
N LYS A 14 0.46 -25.86 -11.48
CA LYS A 14 -0.92 -26.30 -11.23
C LYS A 14 -1.68 -25.22 -10.43
N PRO A 15 -2.78 -24.63 -10.96
CA PRO A 15 -3.52 -23.56 -10.28
C PRO A 15 -4.07 -23.98 -8.91
N SER A 16 -4.45 -25.24 -8.75
CA SER A 16 -4.94 -25.79 -7.47
C SER A 16 -3.86 -25.79 -6.38
N ALA A 17 -2.62 -26.12 -6.73
CA ALA A 17 -1.50 -26.08 -5.78
C ALA A 17 -1.14 -24.63 -5.40
N GLN A 18 -1.20 -23.71 -6.37
CA GLN A 18 -0.94 -22.29 -6.12
C GLN A 18 -2.01 -21.65 -5.23
N PHE A 19 -3.29 -21.98 -5.43
CA PHE A 19 -4.36 -21.51 -4.55
C PHE A 19 -4.17 -21.96 -3.09
N VAL A 20 -3.78 -23.22 -2.88
CA VAL A 20 -3.49 -23.73 -1.53
C VAL A 20 -2.25 -23.05 -0.94
N ALA A 21 -1.20 -22.86 -1.73
CA ALA A 21 0.02 -22.17 -1.29
C ALA A 21 -0.25 -20.69 -0.92
N GLU A 22 -1.02 -19.97 -1.74
CA GLU A 22 -1.45 -18.59 -1.46
C GLU A 22 -2.35 -18.53 -0.21
N GLY A 23 -3.23 -19.51 -0.02
CA GLY A 23 -4.06 -19.62 1.18
C GLY A 23 -3.24 -19.82 2.45
N ILE A 24 -2.33 -20.80 2.45
CA ILE A 24 -1.44 -21.07 3.60
C ILE A 24 -0.53 -19.86 3.85
N GLY A 25 0.09 -19.31 2.80
CA GLY A 25 0.94 -18.13 2.89
C GLY A 25 0.19 -16.91 3.41
N GLY A 26 -1.08 -16.74 3.02
CA GLY A 26 -1.95 -15.67 3.52
C GLY A 26 -2.25 -15.82 5.01
N VAL A 27 -2.56 -17.04 5.48
CA VAL A 27 -2.82 -17.31 6.91
C VAL A 27 -1.55 -17.09 7.74
N VAL A 28 -0.42 -17.66 7.32
CA VAL A 28 0.87 -17.49 8.02
C VAL A 28 1.28 -16.03 8.02
N GLY A 29 1.16 -15.34 6.88
CA GLY A 29 1.45 -13.93 6.74
C GLY A 29 0.59 -13.06 7.64
N ALA A 30 -0.71 -13.36 7.78
CA ALA A 30 -1.60 -12.65 8.69
C ALA A 30 -1.18 -12.82 10.16
N VAL A 31 -0.82 -14.04 10.58
CA VAL A 31 -0.33 -14.29 11.94
C VAL A 31 0.97 -13.51 12.20
N VAL A 32 1.94 -13.60 11.29
CA VAL A 32 3.21 -12.88 11.42
C VAL A 32 3.01 -11.37 11.44
N ALA A 33 2.13 -10.84 10.59
CA ALA A 33 1.81 -9.41 10.57
C ALA A 33 1.17 -8.94 11.89
N VAL A 34 0.25 -9.72 12.47
CA VAL A 34 -0.34 -9.40 13.77
C VAL A 34 0.72 -9.39 14.87
N VAL A 35 1.62 -10.37 14.91
CA VAL A 35 2.72 -10.39 15.89
C VAL A 35 3.61 -9.16 15.72
N ALA A 36 4.00 -8.81 14.49
CA ALA A 36 4.78 -7.61 14.22
C ALA A 36 4.06 -6.34 14.71
N LEU A 37 2.76 -6.18 14.42
CA LEU A 37 1.97 -5.04 14.90
C LEU A 37 1.93 -4.97 16.44
N LEU A 38 1.82 -6.11 17.13
CA LEU A 38 1.84 -6.15 18.60
C LEU A 38 3.22 -5.77 19.16
N VAL A 39 4.30 -6.18 18.50
CA VAL A 39 5.67 -5.78 18.85
C VAL A 39 5.83 -4.27 18.71
N LEU A 40 5.46 -3.69 17.57
CA LEU A 40 5.51 -2.23 17.38
C LEU A 40 4.66 -1.50 18.42
N LYS A 41 3.45 -2.02 18.71
CA LYS A 41 2.56 -1.43 19.71
C LYS A 41 3.15 -1.45 21.11
N ASN A 42 3.86 -2.51 21.48
CA ASN A 42 4.49 -2.63 22.79
C ASN A 42 5.73 -1.72 22.90
N ALA A 43 6.49 -1.56 21.82
CA ALA A 43 7.69 -0.73 21.80
C ALA A 43 7.38 0.78 21.76
N TYR A 44 6.40 1.20 20.95
CA TYR A 44 6.14 2.61 20.66
C TYR A 44 4.73 3.10 21.06
N GLY A 45 3.90 2.24 21.65
CA GLY A 45 2.55 2.59 22.08
C GLY A 45 1.49 2.49 20.97
N ASN A 46 0.48 3.35 21.00
CA ASN A 46 -0.67 3.21 20.10
C ASN A 46 -0.39 3.71 18.67
N PHE A 47 -1.05 3.08 17.70
CA PHE A 47 -1.09 3.53 16.31
C PHE A 47 -1.88 4.84 16.16
N GLY A 48 -1.52 5.67 15.18
CA GLY A 48 -2.10 6.98 14.94
C GLY A 48 -1.40 8.13 15.69
N THR A 49 -0.26 7.84 16.32
CA THR A 49 0.64 8.84 16.91
C THR A 49 1.67 9.32 15.89
N GLU A 50 2.45 10.37 16.21
CA GLU A 50 3.56 10.81 15.34
C GLU A 50 4.62 9.73 15.12
N GLN A 51 4.79 8.83 16.09
CA GLN A 51 5.77 7.74 16.04
C GLN A 51 5.27 6.56 15.20
N LEU A 52 3.96 6.30 15.22
CA LEU A 52 3.30 5.25 14.44
C LEU A 52 2.12 5.79 13.62
N PRO A 53 2.38 6.63 12.59
CA PRO A 53 1.32 7.18 11.75
C PRO A 53 0.65 6.07 10.93
N ALA A 54 -0.66 5.91 11.09
CA ALA A 54 -1.42 4.84 10.42
C ALA A 54 -2.68 5.40 9.72
N PRO A 55 -2.55 6.28 8.71
CA PRO A 55 -3.69 6.95 8.08
C PRO A 55 -4.67 5.98 7.42
N GLN A 56 -4.18 4.90 6.81
CA GLN A 56 -5.01 3.82 6.26
C GLN A 56 -5.84 3.13 7.35
N ALA A 57 -5.21 2.79 8.48
CA ALA A 57 -5.93 2.16 9.59
C ALA A 57 -6.98 3.10 10.18
N ALA A 58 -6.69 4.41 10.26
CA ALA A 58 -7.64 5.41 10.70
C ALA A 58 -8.85 5.53 9.75
N ALA A 59 -8.61 5.51 8.43
CA ALA A 59 -9.67 5.53 7.43
C ALA A 59 -10.57 4.29 7.47
N VAL A 60 -9.99 3.09 7.65
CA VAL A 60 -10.78 1.86 7.81
C VAL A 60 -11.53 1.85 9.14
N SER A 61 -10.88 2.29 10.23
CA SER A 61 -11.50 2.37 11.56
C SER A 61 -12.71 3.32 11.58
N SER A 62 -12.62 4.46 10.88
CA SER A 62 -13.76 5.39 10.80
C SER A 62 -14.93 4.78 10.02
N MET A 63 -14.68 4.00 8.98
CA MET A 63 -15.76 3.28 8.26
C MET A 63 -16.44 2.23 9.15
N VAL A 64 -15.66 1.46 9.92
CA VAL A 64 -16.20 0.41 10.82
C VAL A 64 -17.01 1.01 11.97
N LYS A 65 -16.59 2.16 12.50
CA LYS A 65 -17.31 2.89 13.55
C LYS A 65 -18.59 3.57 13.06
N GLY A 66 -18.84 3.54 11.74
CA GLY A 66 -20.02 4.11 11.11
C GLY A 66 -19.72 5.40 10.34
N ILE A 67 -20.60 5.72 9.40
CA ILE A 67 -20.44 6.88 8.53
C ILE A 67 -20.75 8.16 9.33
N GLY A 68 -19.70 8.90 9.71
CA GLY A 68 -19.85 10.12 10.51
C GLY A 68 -20.68 11.23 9.85
N HIS A 69 -20.73 11.29 8.51
CA HIS A 69 -21.52 12.28 7.78
C HIS A 69 -22.11 11.69 6.49
N VAL A 70 -23.31 11.11 6.60
CA VAL A 70 -24.00 10.42 5.50
C VAL A 70 -24.13 11.28 4.23
N PRO A 71 -24.50 12.58 4.28
CA PRO A 71 -24.57 13.39 3.06
C PRO A 71 -23.22 13.51 2.33
N ALA A 72 -22.12 13.60 3.08
CA ALA A 72 -20.78 13.70 2.48
C ALA A 72 -20.34 12.37 1.88
N PHE A 73 -20.71 11.26 2.51
CA PHE A 73 -20.48 9.92 1.96
C PHE A 73 -21.25 9.71 0.65
N VAL A 74 -22.54 10.06 0.61
CA VAL A 74 -23.36 9.94 -0.60
C VAL A 74 -22.84 10.84 -1.72
N ALA A 75 -22.46 12.08 -1.41
CA ALA A 75 -21.83 12.98 -2.37
C ALA A 75 -20.49 12.40 -2.89
N GLY A 76 -19.64 11.90 -2.00
CA GLY A 76 -18.37 11.26 -2.37
C GLY A 76 -18.56 10.02 -3.24
N ALA A 77 -19.57 9.19 -2.93
CA ALA A 77 -19.93 8.02 -3.73
C ALA A 77 -20.45 8.42 -5.13
N ALA A 78 -21.29 9.46 -5.21
CA ALA A 78 -21.78 10.00 -6.48
C ALA A 78 -20.63 10.56 -7.34
N ILE A 79 -19.72 11.33 -6.74
CA ILE A 79 -18.52 11.84 -7.42
C ILE A 79 -17.65 10.67 -7.88
N GLY A 80 -17.38 9.69 -7.03
CA GLY A 80 -16.61 8.50 -7.37
C GLY A 80 -17.22 7.72 -8.53
N PHE A 81 -18.54 7.59 -8.56
CA PHE A 81 -19.27 6.96 -9.66
C PHE A 81 -19.14 7.74 -10.97
N ILE A 82 -19.28 9.07 -10.94
CA ILE A 82 -19.07 9.93 -12.12
C ILE A 82 -17.62 9.79 -12.62
N LEU A 83 -16.63 9.83 -11.73
CA LEU A 83 -15.23 9.65 -12.08
C LEU A 83 -14.96 8.28 -12.71
N TYR A 84 -15.60 7.23 -12.20
CA TYR A 84 -15.54 5.89 -12.78
C TYR A 84 -16.08 5.87 -14.21
N LEU A 85 -17.22 6.51 -14.48
CA LEU A 85 -17.78 6.64 -15.84
C LEU A 85 -16.84 7.39 -16.79
N LEU A 86 -16.14 8.41 -16.26
CA LEU A 86 -15.12 9.16 -17.00
C LEU A 86 -13.79 8.41 -17.15
N ARG A 87 -13.68 7.17 -16.65
CA ARG A 87 -12.45 6.37 -16.59
C ARG A 87 -11.29 7.08 -15.89
N ILE A 88 -11.62 7.99 -14.96
CA ILE A 88 -10.65 8.64 -14.09
C ILE A 88 -10.46 7.72 -12.87
N PRO A 89 -9.21 7.46 -12.44
CA PRO A 89 -8.94 6.57 -11.30
C PRO A 89 -9.37 7.22 -9.98
N ALA A 90 -10.66 7.07 -9.65
CA ALA A 90 -11.29 7.65 -8.47
C ALA A 90 -10.62 7.20 -7.16
N ALA A 91 -10.16 5.94 -7.10
CA ALA A 91 -9.44 5.43 -5.95
C ALA A 91 -8.13 6.19 -5.70
N THR A 92 -7.34 6.44 -6.75
CA THR A 92 -6.07 7.20 -6.64
C THR A 92 -6.30 8.63 -6.18
N LEU A 93 -7.37 9.28 -6.66
CA LEU A 93 -7.76 10.60 -6.18
C LEU A 93 -8.19 10.57 -4.71
N GLY A 94 -9.00 9.58 -4.32
CA GLY A 94 -9.41 9.39 -2.93
C GLY A 94 -8.23 9.19 -1.99
N LEU A 95 -7.23 8.39 -2.39
CA LEU A 95 -5.97 8.22 -1.65
C LEU A 95 -5.29 9.57 -1.38
N GLY A 96 -5.19 10.43 -2.39
CA GLY A 96 -4.56 11.75 -2.27
C GLY A 96 -5.29 12.70 -1.31
N VAL A 97 -6.62 12.57 -1.19
CA VAL A 97 -7.43 13.44 -0.32
C VAL A 97 -7.31 13.07 1.16
N TYR A 98 -7.19 11.79 1.52
CA TYR A 98 -7.09 11.39 2.94
C TYR A 98 -5.65 11.31 3.46
N LEU A 99 -4.66 11.18 2.58
CA LEU A 99 -3.27 11.06 3.00
C LEU A 99 -2.75 12.39 3.58
N PRO A 100 -1.92 12.35 4.65
CA PRO A 100 -1.23 13.53 5.15
C PRO A 100 -0.45 14.26 4.05
N VAL A 101 -0.47 15.60 4.09
CA VAL A 101 0.16 16.45 3.08
C VAL A 101 1.65 16.10 2.87
N SER A 102 2.37 15.75 3.95
CA SER A 102 3.77 15.33 3.86
C SER A 102 3.96 14.09 2.98
N ILE A 103 3.10 13.07 3.14
CA ILE A 103 3.15 11.85 2.32
C ILE A 103 2.76 12.18 0.88
N SER A 104 1.67 12.93 0.70
CA SER A 104 1.19 13.35 -0.62
C SER A 104 2.21 14.20 -1.38
N ALA A 105 2.96 15.06 -0.69
CA ALA A 105 4.01 15.89 -1.29
C ALA A 105 5.21 15.04 -1.75
N ILE A 106 5.65 14.07 -0.95
CA ILE A 106 6.73 13.14 -1.34
C ILE A 106 6.30 12.31 -2.55
N MET A 107 5.10 11.71 -2.51
CA MET A 107 4.55 10.95 -3.63
C MET A 107 4.40 11.81 -4.89
N GLY A 108 3.86 13.03 -4.75
CA GLY A 108 3.69 13.97 -5.84
C GLY A 108 5.02 14.39 -6.45
N THR A 109 6.05 14.64 -5.62
CA THR A 109 7.39 14.98 -6.09
C THR A 109 8.00 13.82 -6.87
N GLY A 110 7.92 12.59 -6.35
CA GLY A 110 8.38 11.40 -7.05
C GLY A 110 7.67 11.18 -8.40
N ALA A 111 6.35 11.41 -8.45
CA ALA A 111 5.57 11.34 -9.67
C ALA A 111 6.00 12.41 -10.70
N LEU A 112 6.24 13.66 -10.26
CA LEU A 112 6.73 14.73 -11.12
C LEU A 112 8.13 14.43 -11.66
N THR A 113 9.03 13.91 -10.82
CA THR A 113 10.36 13.46 -11.25
C THR A 113 10.25 12.37 -12.32
N LEU A 114 9.40 11.35 -12.09
CA LEU A 114 9.18 10.29 -13.07
C LEU A 114 8.60 10.84 -14.38
N MET A 115 7.68 11.80 -14.32
CA MET A 115 7.13 12.47 -15.50
C MET A 115 8.18 13.28 -16.27
N ALA A 116 9.05 14.00 -15.57
CA ALA A 116 10.15 14.74 -16.20
C ALA A 116 11.13 13.78 -16.89
N VAL A 117 11.52 12.69 -16.23
CA VAL A 117 12.38 11.64 -16.78
C VAL A 117 11.72 10.96 -17.98
N ARG A 118 10.41 10.69 -17.92
CA ARG A 118 9.62 10.16 -19.05
C ARG A 118 9.62 11.07 -20.27
N LYS A 119 9.60 12.39 -20.06
CA LYS A 119 9.59 13.37 -21.14
C LYS A 119 10.95 13.52 -21.83
N ILE A 120 12.05 13.33 -21.08
CA ILE A 120 13.43 13.52 -21.56
C ILE A 120 14.03 12.20 -22.09
N GLY A 121 13.73 11.08 -21.45
CA GLY A 121 14.26 9.76 -21.78
C GLY A 121 13.48 9.05 -22.88
N GLY A 122 14.16 8.58 -23.94
CA GLY A 122 13.54 7.77 -24.99
C GLY A 122 12.96 6.44 -24.48
N LYS A 123 12.09 5.80 -25.29
CA LYS A 123 11.31 4.60 -24.92
C LYS A 123 12.15 3.45 -24.30
N LYS A 124 13.39 3.24 -24.75
CA LYS A 124 14.30 2.19 -24.23
C LYS A 124 14.85 2.51 -22.83
N ALA A 125 15.24 3.77 -22.59
CA ALA A 125 15.69 4.21 -21.27
C ALA A 125 14.54 4.15 -20.27
N LEU A 126 13.33 4.47 -20.72
CA LEU A 126 12.16 4.44 -19.85
C LEU A 126 11.77 3.04 -19.39
N ALA A 127 11.82 2.05 -20.28
CA ALA A 127 11.53 0.65 -19.92
C ALA A 127 12.53 0.11 -18.87
N ALA A 128 13.81 0.47 -19.00
CA ALA A 128 14.83 0.07 -18.03
C ALA A 128 14.67 0.77 -16.66
N ILE A 129 14.14 1.99 -16.65
CA ILE A 129 13.87 2.74 -15.42
C ILE A 129 12.66 2.15 -14.70
N ASP A 130 11.57 1.85 -15.41
CA ASP A 130 10.33 1.33 -14.80
C ASP A 130 10.59 0.04 -14.00
N ASP A 131 11.34 -0.91 -14.59
CA ASP A 131 11.71 -2.17 -13.93
C ASP A 131 12.63 -1.96 -12.71
N LYS A 132 13.64 -1.09 -12.84
CA LYS A 132 14.61 -0.83 -11.76
C LYS A 132 14.00 -0.04 -10.61
N THR A 133 13.16 0.95 -10.91
CA THR A 133 12.51 1.77 -9.90
C THR A 133 11.52 0.95 -9.09
N GLY A 134 10.76 0.05 -9.71
CA GLY A 134 9.87 -0.88 -8.98
C GLY A 134 10.62 -1.79 -8.01
N LEU A 135 11.75 -2.36 -8.44
CA LEU A 135 12.59 -3.19 -7.59
C LEU A 135 13.19 -2.41 -6.42
N ILE A 136 13.73 -1.21 -6.68
CA ILE A 136 14.33 -0.37 -5.63
C ILE A 136 13.26 0.09 -4.64
N ALA A 137 12.10 0.57 -5.12
CA ALA A 137 11.02 1.03 -4.27
C ALA A 137 10.45 -0.09 -3.39
N SER A 138 10.23 -1.29 -3.95
CA SER A 138 9.80 -2.46 -3.16
C SER A 138 10.86 -2.89 -2.14
N GLY A 139 12.14 -2.79 -2.50
CA GLY A 139 13.26 -3.00 -1.56
C GLY A 139 13.25 -2.02 -0.39
N PHE A 140 13.03 -0.73 -0.65
CA PHE A 140 12.91 0.28 0.42
C PHE A 140 11.67 0.06 1.29
N LEU A 141 10.50 -0.20 0.69
CA LEU A 141 9.24 -0.47 1.42
C LEU A 141 9.33 -1.75 2.27
N GLY A 142 9.94 -2.81 1.75
CA GLY A 142 10.17 -4.03 2.54
C GLY A 142 11.22 -3.81 3.63
N GLY A 143 12.30 -3.10 3.28
CA GLY A 143 13.42 -2.82 4.18
C GLY A 143 13.04 -1.94 5.37
N GLU A 144 12.25 -0.89 5.16
CA GLU A 144 11.74 -0.05 6.26
C GLU A 144 10.89 -0.87 7.23
N GLY A 145 10.04 -1.76 6.71
CA GLY A 145 9.14 -2.58 7.52
C GLY A 145 9.92 -3.58 8.38
N ILE A 146 10.85 -4.33 7.77
CA ILE A 146 11.68 -5.32 8.48
C ILE A 146 12.56 -4.62 9.52
N THR A 147 13.23 -3.53 9.13
CA THR A 147 14.11 -2.78 10.05
C THR A 147 13.30 -2.19 11.21
N GLY A 148 12.12 -1.65 10.95
CA GLY A 148 11.23 -1.12 11.99
C GLY A 148 10.82 -2.18 13.01
N VAL A 149 10.48 -3.40 12.57
CA VAL A 149 10.18 -4.52 13.48
C VAL A 149 11.41 -4.92 14.29
N VAL A 150 12.59 -5.03 13.66
CA VAL A 150 13.83 -5.39 14.37
C VAL A 150 14.18 -4.34 15.43
N LEU A 151 14.10 -3.05 15.10
CA LEU A 151 14.33 -1.96 16.04
C LEU A 151 13.33 -1.98 17.19
N ALA A 152 12.06 -2.27 16.92
CA ALA A 152 11.03 -2.43 17.94
C ALA A 152 11.36 -3.57 18.91
N ILE A 153 11.82 -4.73 18.40
CA ILE A 153 12.26 -5.86 19.22
C ILE A 153 13.43 -5.45 20.10
N ILE A 154 14.46 -4.79 19.55
CA ILE A 154 15.62 -4.33 20.32
C ILE A 154 15.18 -3.36 21.43
N ALA A 155 14.31 -2.40 21.11
CA ALA A 155 13.80 -1.42 22.07
C ALA A 155 12.94 -2.02 23.19
N MET A 156 12.39 -3.22 23.02
CA MET A 156 11.65 -3.93 24.07
C MET A 156 12.56 -4.62 25.09
N PHE A 157 13.80 -4.98 24.69
CA PHE A 157 14.74 -5.72 25.52
C PHE A 157 15.95 -4.90 26.00
N GLY A 158 16.14 -3.69 25.47
CA GLY A 158 17.12 -2.70 25.94
C GLY A 158 16.48 -1.69 26.87
#